data_AF-F7RQF3-F1
#
_entry.id   AF-F7RQF3-F1
#
_cell.length_a   1.000
_cell.length_b   1.000
_cell.length_c   1.000
_cell.angle_alpha   90.00
_cell.angle_beta   90.00
_cell.angle_gamma   90.00
#
_symmetry.space_group_name_H-M   'P 1'
#
loop_
_entity.id
_entity.type
_entity.pdbx_description
1 polymer ?
#
loop_
_entity_poly.entity_id
_entity_poly.type
_entity_poly.pdbx_seq_one_letter_code
_entity_poly.pdbx_strand_id
1 'polypeptide(L)'
;MDELKFRRQAYEDPHNQDLEFLQQMQEKDEYQALVSELKNLDAKLMSALKVDVPEDLADKLILRQQLQQHHKQRRQTGFLVAMAASIAFVIGVSFSLLRLGPVDLAEHALAHVYHEDMALHLDQNVNFNQVNAQLASLKDLGHAKFIEQPGKVYYTSYCDFQGVKSLHIVLQGEQGKVTLFIVPLEKRMVLNQTFADAKYQGMGFETADAFILLVAEDQADLRFVKEEIKNTFI
;
A
#
# COMPACT_ATOMS: atom_id res chain seq x y z
N MET A 1 -23.23 42.75 75.54
CA MET A 1 -22.10 42.16 74.78
C MET A 1 -20.99 43.22 74.64
N ASP A 2 -19.71 42.86 74.52
CA ASP A 2 -18.64 43.86 74.25
C ASP A 2 -18.71 44.41 72.81
N GLU A 3 -18.33 45.66 72.61
CA GLU A 3 -18.41 46.39 71.33
C GLU A 3 -17.69 45.65 70.19
N LEU A 4 -16.49 45.13 70.44
CA LEU A 4 -15.72 44.40 69.43
C LEU A 4 -16.42 43.11 69.00
N LYS A 5 -17.10 42.44 69.94
CA LYS A 5 -17.87 41.23 69.67
C LYS A 5 -19.14 41.55 68.88
N PHE A 6 -19.82 42.66 69.20
CA PHE A 6 -20.96 43.15 68.44
C PHE A 6 -20.59 43.50 67.00
N ARG A 7 -19.53 44.30 66.80
CA ARG A 7 -19.06 44.71 65.47
C ARG A 7 -18.67 43.51 64.63
N ARG A 8 -17.95 42.54 65.22
CA ARG A 8 -17.60 41.29 64.53
C ARG A 8 -18.84 40.55 64.05
N GLN A 9 -19.82 40.35 64.94
CA GLN A 9 -21.08 39.70 64.58
C GLN A 9 -21.85 40.47 63.50
N ALA A 10 -21.86 41.81 63.56
CA ALA A 10 -22.53 42.62 62.55
C ALA A 10 -21.89 42.50 61.16
N TYR A 11 -20.55 42.42 61.08
CA TYR A 11 -19.83 42.19 59.81
C TYR A 11 -19.95 40.75 59.30
N GLU A 12 -20.07 39.77 60.18
CA GLU A 12 -20.26 38.36 59.83
C GLU A 12 -21.68 38.07 59.33
N ASP A 13 -22.69 38.57 60.05
CA ASP A 13 -24.10 38.44 59.70
C ASP A 13 -24.90 39.66 60.21
N PRO A 14 -25.11 40.68 59.37
CA PRO A 14 -25.89 41.86 59.76
C PRO A 14 -27.38 41.54 59.95
N HIS A 15 -27.86 40.38 59.52
CA HIS A 15 -29.24 39.93 59.67
C HIS A 15 -29.47 39.03 60.90
N ASN A 16 -28.47 38.90 61.79
CA ASN A 16 -28.56 38.11 63.00
C ASN A 16 -29.77 38.51 63.88
N GLN A 17 -30.53 37.52 64.37
CA GLN A 17 -31.74 37.67 65.19
C GLN A 17 -31.54 37.32 66.67
N ASP A 18 -30.29 37.07 67.10
CA ASP A 18 -29.97 36.76 68.49
C ASP A 18 -30.41 37.88 69.44
N LEU A 19 -31.04 37.51 70.55
CA LEU A 19 -31.61 38.47 71.52
C LEU A 19 -30.55 39.42 72.08
N GLU A 20 -29.34 38.92 72.38
CA GLU A 20 -28.22 39.76 72.86
C GLU A 20 -27.73 40.74 71.79
N PHE A 21 -27.76 40.37 70.50
CA PHE A 21 -27.35 41.22 69.39
C PHE A 21 -28.35 42.34 69.14
N LEU A 22 -29.65 42.02 69.18
CA LEU A 22 -30.73 42.99 69.02
C LEU A 22 -30.79 43.99 70.18
N GLN A 23 -30.57 43.54 71.41
CA GLN A 23 -30.49 44.42 72.58
C GLN A 23 -29.29 45.37 72.46
N GLN A 24 -28.11 44.84 72.13
CA GLN A 24 -26.89 45.64 71.97
C GLN A 24 -27.04 46.68 70.85
N MET A 25 -27.72 46.34 69.76
CA MET A 25 -28.00 47.26 68.66
C MET A 25 -28.88 48.44 69.10
N GLN A 26 -29.79 48.24 70.06
CA GLN A 26 -30.68 49.30 70.56
C GLN A 26 -30.02 50.25 71.57
N GLU A 27 -28.85 49.92 72.10
CA GLU A 27 -28.16 50.73 73.11
C GLU A 27 -27.53 52.01 72.56
N LYS A 28 -27.13 52.03 71.28
CA LYS A 28 -26.49 53.19 70.64
C LYS A 28 -26.97 53.39 69.20
N ASP A 29 -27.22 54.64 68.83
CA ASP A 29 -27.60 55.00 67.46
C ASP A 29 -26.52 54.62 66.42
N GLU A 30 -25.24 54.68 66.81
CA GLU A 30 -24.10 54.29 65.95
C GLU A 30 -24.15 52.81 65.53
N TYR A 31 -24.63 51.93 66.41
CA TYR A 31 -24.73 50.50 66.12
C TYR A 31 -25.90 50.19 65.19
N GLN A 32 -27.01 50.92 65.33
CA GLN A 32 -28.13 50.83 64.38
C GLN A 32 -27.71 51.30 63.00
N ALA A 33 -26.99 52.42 62.93
CA ALA A 33 -26.47 52.97 61.67
C ALA A 33 -25.55 51.96 60.96
N LEU A 34 -24.58 51.37 61.69
CA LEU A 34 -23.66 50.36 61.16
C LEU A 34 -24.39 49.14 60.58
N VAL A 35 -25.32 48.54 61.35
CA VAL A 35 -26.09 47.37 60.90
C VAL A 35 -26.96 47.73 59.68
N SER A 36 -27.54 48.93 59.64
CA SER A 36 -28.34 49.39 58.51
C SER A 36 -27.51 49.54 57.22
N GLU A 37 -26.27 50.01 57.35
CA GLU A 37 -25.34 50.19 56.23
C GLU A 37 -24.93 48.82 55.66
N LEU A 38 -24.63 47.86 56.55
CA LEU A 38 -24.28 46.49 56.15
C LEU A 38 -25.46 45.78 55.47
N LYS A 39 -26.69 45.91 55.98
CA LYS A 39 -27.88 45.38 55.30
C LYS A 39 -28.12 46.00 53.92
N ASN A 40 -27.86 47.30 53.78
CA ASN A 40 -27.98 47.98 52.48
C ASN A 40 -26.90 47.50 51.49
N LEU A 41 -25.67 47.26 51.98
CA LEU A 41 -24.60 46.67 51.17
C LEU A 41 -24.98 45.27 50.69
N ASP A 42 -25.49 44.40 51.56
CA ASP A 42 -25.98 43.07 51.21
C ASP A 42 -27.07 43.13 50.14
N ALA A 43 -28.04 44.05 50.29
CA ALA A 43 -29.10 44.23 49.30
C ALA A 43 -28.55 44.63 47.92
N LYS A 44 -27.54 45.52 47.88
CA LYS A 44 -26.85 45.90 46.64
C LYS A 44 -26.11 44.73 46.01
N LEU A 45 -25.41 43.92 46.80
CA LEU A 45 -24.70 42.74 46.33
C LEU A 45 -25.67 41.69 45.76
N MET A 46 -26.76 41.41 46.46
CA MET A 46 -27.80 40.50 46.01
C MET A 46 -28.44 40.97 44.70
N SER A 47 -28.68 42.27 44.55
CA SER A 47 -29.18 42.83 43.30
C SER A 47 -28.17 42.72 42.16
N ALA A 48 -26.87 42.88 42.43
CA ALA A 48 -25.82 42.77 41.41
C ALA A 48 -25.59 41.32 40.95
N LEU A 49 -25.79 40.34 41.84
CA LEU A 49 -25.66 38.91 41.54
C LEU A 49 -26.86 38.33 40.80
N LYS A 50 -28.01 39.02 40.84
CA LYS A 50 -29.22 38.61 40.13
C LYS A 50 -29.15 38.99 38.65
N VAL A 51 -28.23 38.34 37.94
CA VAL A 51 -28.11 38.44 36.49
C VAL A 51 -28.99 37.36 35.86
N ASP A 52 -29.93 37.76 35.01
CA ASP A 52 -30.80 36.83 34.32
C ASP A 52 -30.02 35.99 33.30
N VAL A 53 -30.37 34.72 33.21
CA VAL A 53 -29.79 33.81 32.22
C VAL A 53 -30.39 34.15 30.85
N PRO A 54 -29.58 34.37 29.81
CA PRO A 54 -30.09 34.60 28.46
C PRO A 54 -30.94 33.40 28.00
N GLU A 55 -32.11 33.68 27.43
CA GLU A 55 -33.05 32.64 26.97
C GLU A 55 -32.42 31.68 25.94
N ASP A 56 -31.44 32.16 25.16
CA ASP A 56 -30.78 31.40 24.10
C ASP A 56 -29.50 30.65 24.54
N LEU A 57 -29.16 30.67 25.83
CA LEU A 57 -27.91 30.08 26.32
C LEU A 57 -27.86 28.56 26.12
N ALA A 58 -28.98 27.87 26.39
CA ALA A 58 -29.06 26.42 26.23
C ALA A 58 -28.82 26.01 24.77
N ASP A 59 -29.47 26.70 23.83
CA ASP A 59 -29.35 26.43 22.40
C ASP A 59 -27.92 26.70 21.90
N LYS A 60 -27.29 27.80 22.34
CA LYS A 60 -25.89 28.12 22.02
C LYS A 60 -24.92 27.05 22.52
N LEU A 61 -25.14 26.52 23.72
CA LEU A 61 -24.29 25.47 24.29
C LEU A 61 -24.42 24.16 23.51
N ILE A 62 -25.65 23.73 23.20
CA ILE A 62 -25.91 22.53 22.40
C ILE A 62 -25.26 22.66 21.02
N LEU A 63 -25.47 23.79 20.35
CA LEU A 63 -24.90 24.04 19.02
C LEU A 63 -23.37 24.00 19.05
N ARG A 64 -22.74 24.66 20.03
CA ARG A 64 -21.28 24.67 20.17
C ARG A 64 -20.73 23.25 20.40
N GLN A 65 -21.41 22.45 21.22
CA GLN A 65 -21.01 21.07 21.48
C GLN A 65 -21.06 20.21 20.22
N GLN A 66 -22.15 20.30 19.45
CA GLN A 66 -22.31 19.57 18.19
C GLN A 66 -21.26 19.98 17.15
N LEU A 67 -21.02 21.28 16.98
CA LEU A 67 -20.00 21.78 16.05
C LEU A 67 -18.59 21.32 16.42
N GLN A 68 -18.25 21.33 17.72
CA GLN A 68 -16.94 20.86 18.20
C GLN A 68 -16.75 19.36 17.95
N GLN A 69 -17.78 18.54 18.20
CA GLN A 69 -17.75 17.11 17.91
C GLN A 69 -17.58 16.84 16.40
N HIS A 70 -18.36 17.54 15.57
CA HIS A 70 -18.30 17.38 14.12
C HIS A 70 -16.92 17.79 13.55
N HIS A 71 -16.35 18.91 14.00
CA HIS A 71 -15.00 19.33 13.60
C HIS A 71 -13.92 18.32 14.00
N LYS A 72 -14.00 17.77 15.22
CA LYS A 72 -13.05 16.73 15.68
C LYS A 72 -13.15 15.48 14.82
N GLN A 73 -14.37 15.00 14.56
CA GLN A 73 -14.60 13.80 13.75
C GLN A 73 -14.11 14.00 12.31
N ARG A 74 -14.46 15.11 11.66
CA ARG A 74 -14.04 15.42 10.28
C ARG A 74 -12.51 15.48 10.13
N ARG A 75 -11.80 16.04 11.12
CA ARG A 75 -10.33 16.12 11.10
C ARG A 75 -9.68 14.75 11.28
N GLN A 76 -10.24 13.90 12.14
CA GLN A 76 -9.74 12.54 12.37
C GLN A 76 -9.98 11.64 11.16
N THR A 77 -11.18 11.68 10.57
CA THR A 77 -11.48 10.88 9.37
C THR A 77 -10.63 11.30 8.18
N GLY A 78 -10.42 12.60 7.97
CA GLY A 78 -9.55 13.10 6.91
C GLY A 78 -8.10 12.61 7.04
N PHE A 79 -7.54 12.59 8.26
CA PHE A 79 -6.19 12.08 8.51
C PHE A 79 -6.07 10.58 8.22
N LEU A 80 -7.05 9.78 8.69
CA LEU A 80 -7.05 8.33 8.45
C LEU A 80 -7.16 8.00 6.96
N VAL A 81 -8.01 8.72 6.22
CA VAL A 81 -8.14 8.54 4.76
C VAL A 81 -6.84 8.92 4.05
N ALA A 82 -6.21 10.04 4.42
CA ALA A 82 -4.93 10.44 3.82
C ALA A 82 -3.81 9.43 4.10
N MET A 83 -3.77 8.86 5.30
CA MET A 83 -2.80 7.83 5.67
C MET A 83 -3.03 6.51 4.92
N ALA A 84 -4.28 6.07 4.77
CA ALA A 84 -4.59 4.90 3.95
C ALA A 84 -4.22 5.13 2.48
N ALA A 85 -4.51 6.32 1.94
CA ALA A 85 -4.17 6.69 0.58
C ALA A 85 -2.65 6.73 0.34
N SER A 86 -1.86 7.23 1.30
CA SER A 86 -0.39 7.25 1.16
C SER A 86 0.21 5.85 1.15
N ILE A 87 -0.26 4.95 2.03
CA ILE A 87 0.18 3.55 2.04
C ILE A 87 -0.20 2.87 0.71
N ALA A 88 -1.44 3.03 0.26
CA ALA A 88 -1.90 2.47 -1.01
C ALA A 88 -1.10 3.02 -2.20
N PHE A 89 -0.77 4.31 -2.19
CA PHE A 89 0.04 4.94 -3.23
C PHE A 89 1.47 4.40 -3.23
N VAL A 90 2.13 4.28 -2.07
CA VAL A 90 3.48 3.71 -1.98
C VAL A 90 3.51 2.27 -2.48
N ILE A 91 2.53 1.45 -2.09
CA ILE A 91 2.41 0.07 -2.56
C ILE A 91 2.19 0.04 -4.08
N GLY A 92 1.26 0.85 -4.59
CA GLY A 92 0.94 0.91 -6.01
C GLY A 92 2.13 1.36 -6.87
N VAL A 93 2.82 2.42 -6.45
CA VAL A 93 4.00 2.94 -7.15
C VAL A 93 5.16 1.93 -7.07
N SER A 94 5.44 1.38 -5.90
CA SER A 94 6.50 0.38 -5.72
C SER A 94 6.27 -0.85 -6.61
N PHE A 95 5.05 -1.39 -6.61
CA PHE A 95 4.68 -2.50 -7.46
C PHE A 95 4.80 -2.18 -8.95
N SER A 96 4.38 -0.97 -9.35
CA SER A 96 4.53 -0.49 -10.72
C SER A 96 6.00 -0.38 -11.13
N LEU A 97 6.86 0.14 -10.26
CA LEU A 97 8.30 0.29 -10.54
C LEU A 97 9.00 -1.07 -10.63
N LEU A 98 8.65 -2.03 -9.78
CA LEU A 98 9.18 -3.39 -9.85
C LEU A 98 8.84 -4.08 -11.19
N ARG A 99 7.64 -3.82 -11.74
CA ARG A 99 7.25 -4.35 -13.06
C ARG A 99 7.88 -3.63 -14.26
N LEU A 100 8.45 -2.43 -14.06
CA LEU A 100 9.10 -1.63 -15.10
C LEU A 100 10.60 -1.94 -15.23
N GLY A 101 11.16 -2.78 -14.34
CA GLY A 101 12.56 -3.21 -14.42
C GLY A 101 12.85 -4.02 -15.68
N PRO A 102 14.13 -4.09 -16.10
CA PRO A 102 14.53 -4.94 -17.21
C PRO A 102 14.27 -6.41 -16.86
N VAL A 103 13.77 -7.17 -17.83
CA VAL A 103 13.55 -8.62 -17.71
C VAL A 103 14.81 -9.32 -18.21
N ASP A 104 15.58 -9.91 -17.30
CA ASP A 104 16.73 -10.74 -17.68
C ASP A 104 16.23 -12.10 -18.17
N LEU A 105 16.35 -12.32 -19.48
CA LEU A 105 15.88 -13.55 -20.12
C LEU A 105 16.73 -14.76 -19.71
N ALA A 106 18.02 -14.57 -19.43
CA ALA A 106 18.94 -15.65 -19.09
C ALA A 106 18.62 -16.25 -17.71
N GLU A 107 18.47 -15.38 -16.71
CA GLU A 107 18.11 -15.82 -15.36
C GLU A 107 16.73 -16.49 -15.33
N HIS A 108 15.76 -15.92 -16.06
CA HIS A 108 14.43 -16.51 -16.17
C HIS A 108 14.45 -17.87 -16.89
N ALA A 109 15.21 -18.01 -17.97
CA ALA A 109 15.34 -19.28 -18.71
C ALA A 109 15.93 -20.39 -17.83
N LEU A 110 17.00 -20.11 -17.08
CA LEU A 110 17.58 -21.08 -16.14
C LEU A 110 16.57 -21.48 -15.08
N ALA A 111 15.94 -20.50 -14.43
CA ALA A 111 14.93 -20.76 -13.41
C ALA A 111 13.75 -21.57 -13.95
N HIS A 112 13.33 -21.34 -15.20
CA HIS A 112 12.24 -22.06 -15.83
C HIS A 112 12.55 -23.55 -16.01
N VAL A 113 13.76 -23.88 -16.48
CA VAL A 113 14.20 -25.27 -16.65
C VAL A 113 14.19 -26.04 -15.34
N TYR A 114 14.58 -25.42 -14.20
CA TYR A 114 14.49 -26.07 -12.90
C TYR A 114 13.06 -26.34 -12.41
N HIS A 115 12.14 -25.42 -12.69
CA HIS A 115 10.75 -25.56 -12.23
C HIS A 115 9.92 -26.48 -13.14
N GLU A 116 10.37 -26.74 -14.36
CA GLU A 116 9.68 -27.57 -15.36
C GLU A 116 10.48 -28.82 -15.76
N ASP A 117 11.15 -29.46 -14.79
CA ASP A 117 11.99 -30.67 -15.02
C ASP A 117 11.22 -31.82 -15.72
N MET A 118 9.89 -31.88 -15.53
CA MET A 118 9.04 -32.85 -16.24
C MET A 118 9.11 -32.71 -17.77
N ALA A 119 9.30 -31.50 -18.31
CA ALA A 119 9.42 -31.28 -19.76
C ALA A 119 10.63 -32.01 -20.35
N LEU A 120 11.72 -32.17 -19.58
CA LEU A 120 12.91 -32.91 -20.00
C LEU A 120 12.69 -34.44 -20.01
N HIS A 121 11.68 -34.94 -19.30
CA HIS A 121 11.38 -36.38 -19.22
C HIS A 121 10.24 -36.82 -20.13
N LEU A 122 9.47 -35.88 -20.69
CA LEU A 122 8.39 -36.18 -21.63
C LEU A 122 8.93 -36.42 -23.06
N ASP A 123 8.28 -37.32 -23.78
CA ASP A 123 8.50 -37.56 -25.21
C ASP A 123 7.13 -37.66 -25.91
N GLN A 124 6.67 -36.52 -26.39
CA GLN A 124 5.40 -36.39 -27.12
C GLN A 124 5.61 -36.54 -28.63
N ASN A 125 6.85 -36.68 -29.10
CA ASN A 125 7.24 -36.73 -30.52
C ASN A 125 6.51 -35.67 -31.36
N VAL A 126 6.74 -34.41 -31.02
CA VAL A 126 6.02 -33.26 -31.55
C VAL A 126 6.45 -32.99 -33.00
N ASN A 127 5.49 -32.77 -33.88
CA ASN A 127 5.76 -32.38 -35.26
C ASN A 127 5.96 -30.86 -35.37
N PHE A 128 6.89 -30.38 -36.19
CA PHE A 128 7.17 -28.96 -36.36
C PHE A 128 5.96 -28.16 -36.86
N ASN A 129 4.99 -28.78 -37.54
CA ASN A 129 3.74 -28.12 -37.90
C ASN A 129 2.93 -27.69 -36.67
N GLN A 130 2.98 -28.47 -35.59
CA GLN A 130 2.34 -28.11 -34.31
C GLN A 130 3.10 -26.95 -33.66
N VAL A 131 4.43 -26.98 -33.68
CA VAL A 131 5.30 -25.89 -33.21
C VAL A 131 4.99 -24.59 -33.97
N ASN A 132 4.92 -24.66 -35.31
CA ASN A 132 4.57 -23.53 -36.16
C ASN A 132 3.17 -22.98 -35.88
N ALA A 133 2.18 -23.85 -35.62
CA ALA A 133 0.85 -23.41 -35.23
C ALA A 133 0.87 -22.68 -33.87
N GLN A 134 1.71 -23.11 -32.93
CA GLN A 134 1.88 -22.44 -31.66
C GLN A 134 2.58 -21.10 -31.81
N LEU A 135 3.66 -21.03 -32.59
CA LEU A 135 4.38 -19.79 -32.94
C LEU A 135 3.44 -18.77 -33.57
N ALA A 136 2.61 -19.18 -34.53
CA ALA A 136 1.66 -18.31 -35.20
C ALA A 136 0.60 -17.71 -34.26
N SER A 137 0.37 -18.33 -33.09
CA SER A 137 -0.53 -17.80 -32.06
C SER A 137 0.12 -16.78 -31.13
N LEU A 138 1.45 -16.65 -31.19
CA LEU A 138 2.20 -15.70 -30.37
C LEU A 138 2.16 -14.32 -31.02
N LYS A 139 2.08 -13.32 -30.15
CA LYS A 139 2.07 -11.93 -30.57
C LYS A 139 3.39 -11.61 -31.29
N ASP A 140 3.29 -10.92 -32.42
CA ASP A 140 4.43 -10.45 -33.22
C ASP A 140 5.30 -11.58 -33.84
N LEU A 141 4.93 -12.86 -33.70
CA LEU A 141 5.61 -14.03 -34.30
C LEU A 141 4.77 -14.76 -35.37
N GLY A 142 3.73 -14.12 -35.91
CA GLY A 142 2.86 -14.72 -36.94
C GLY A 142 3.57 -15.09 -38.25
N HIS A 143 4.74 -14.51 -38.50
CA HIS A 143 5.59 -14.78 -39.66
C HIS A 143 6.71 -15.78 -39.36
N ALA A 144 7.08 -15.91 -38.08
CA ALA A 144 8.16 -16.76 -37.63
C ALA A 144 7.77 -18.23 -37.73
N LYS A 145 8.60 -19.05 -38.37
CA LYS A 145 8.33 -20.48 -38.54
C LYS A 145 9.60 -21.28 -38.78
N PHE A 146 9.50 -22.56 -38.44
CA PHE A 146 10.42 -23.56 -38.92
C PHE A 146 10.04 -23.97 -40.34
N ILE A 147 10.98 -23.93 -41.29
CA ILE A 147 10.78 -24.37 -42.69
C ILE A 147 10.94 -25.89 -42.86
N GLU A 148 11.70 -26.51 -41.97
CA GLU A 148 11.96 -27.94 -41.91
C GLU A 148 11.89 -28.39 -40.45
N GLN A 149 11.76 -29.70 -40.20
CA GLN A 149 11.73 -30.26 -38.85
C GLN A 149 13.12 -30.13 -38.20
N PRO A 150 13.30 -29.33 -37.13
CA PRO A 150 14.54 -29.28 -36.39
C PRO A 150 14.63 -30.50 -35.48
N GLY A 151 15.48 -31.46 -35.84
CA GLY A 151 15.75 -32.67 -35.09
C GLY A 151 14.49 -33.38 -34.59
N LYS A 152 14.63 -34.09 -33.47
CA LYS A 152 13.46 -34.62 -32.75
C LYS A 152 13.00 -33.59 -31.71
N VAL A 153 11.72 -33.21 -31.78
CA VAL A 153 11.08 -32.35 -30.78
C VAL A 153 10.38 -33.25 -29.75
N TYR A 154 10.85 -33.21 -28.51
CA TYR A 154 10.33 -34.00 -27.41
C TYR A 154 9.07 -33.41 -26.80
N TYR A 155 9.02 -32.09 -26.72
CA TYR A 155 7.99 -31.38 -25.97
C TYR A 155 7.86 -29.95 -26.47
N THR A 156 6.66 -29.40 -26.39
CA THR A 156 6.41 -27.98 -26.64
C THR A 156 5.28 -27.46 -25.75
N SER A 157 5.46 -26.28 -25.16
CA SER A 157 4.45 -25.62 -24.33
C SER A 157 4.57 -24.10 -24.40
N TYR A 158 3.47 -23.41 -24.08
CA TYR A 158 3.55 -21.97 -23.85
C TYR A 158 4.13 -21.70 -22.46
N CYS A 159 5.04 -20.75 -22.39
CA CYS A 159 5.59 -20.23 -21.14
C CYS A 159 5.34 -18.73 -21.03
N ASP A 160 5.52 -18.19 -19.81
CA ASP A 160 5.42 -16.76 -19.54
C ASP A 160 6.78 -16.22 -19.09
N PHE A 161 7.29 -15.23 -19.82
CA PHE A 161 8.47 -14.45 -19.46
C PHE A 161 8.01 -13.08 -18.96
N GLN A 162 7.63 -13.00 -17.68
CA GLN A 162 7.14 -11.79 -17.00
C GLN A 162 6.02 -11.05 -17.75
N GLY A 163 4.99 -11.78 -18.17
CA GLY A 163 3.84 -11.28 -18.92
C GLY A 163 3.96 -11.41 -20.44
N VAL A 164 5.09 -11.92 -20.94
CA VAL A 164 5.29 -12.18 -22.37
C VAL A 164 5.11 -13.66 -22.65
N LYS A 165 3.99 -13.96 -23.32
CA LYS A 165 3.71 -15.31 -23.79
C LYS A 165 4.77 -15.74 -24.80
N SER A 166 5.46 -16.82 -24.49
CA SER A 166 6.61 -17.34 -25.22
C SER A 166 6.45 -18.82 -25.50
N LEU A 167 7.33 -19.40 -26.31
CA LEU A 167 7.33 -20.83 -26.59
C LEU A 167 8.52 -21.52 -25.92
N HIS A 168 8.25 -22.61 -25.22
CA HIS A 168 9.23 -23.54 -24.67
C HIS A 168 9.19 -24.82 -25.50
N ILE A 169 10.33 -25.21 -26.06
CA ILE A 169 10.51 -26.42 -26.87
C ILE A 169 11.66 -27.23 -26.29
N VAL A 170 11.54 -28.56 -26.23
CA VAL A 170 12.67 -29.45 -25.90
C VAL A 170 13.07 -30.22 -27.15
N LEU A 171 14.33 -30.05 -27.57
CA LEU A 171 14.91 -30.61 -28.79
C LEU A 171 15.98 -31.67 -28.48
N GLN A 172 16.23 -32.54 -29.45
CA GLN A 172 17.38 -33.45 -29.44
C GLN A 172 18.67 -32.70 -29.78
N GLY A 173 19.63 -32.70 -28.85
CA GLY A 173 21.02 -32.30 -29.10
C GLY A 173 21.87 -33.46 -29.63
N GLU A 174 23.18 -33.25 -29.68
CA GLU A 174 24.15 -34.26 -30.14
C GLU A 174 24.34 -35.39 -29.11
N GLN A 175 24.41 -35.03 -27.83
CA GLN A 175 24.63 -35.92 -26.69
C GLN A 175 23.43 -35.94 -25.74
N GLY A 176 22.74 -34.82 -25.58
CA GLY A 176 21.65 -34.65 -24.63
C GLY A 176 20.41 -33.98 -25.21
N LYS A 177 19.53 -33.50 -24.33
CA LYS A 177 18.38 -32.67 -24.69
C LYS A 177 18.73 -31.19 -24.53
N VAL A 178 18.16 -30.36 -25.38
CA VAL A 178 18.31 -28.90 -25.33
C VAL A 178 16.96 -28.26 -25.18
N THR A 179 16.81 -27.40 -24.18
CA THR A 179 15.65 -26.55 -24.04
C THR A 179 15.85 -25.28 -24.88
N LEU A 180 14.88 -25.00 -25.74
CA LEU A 180 14.78 -23.83 -26.60
C LEU A 180 13.61 -22.96 -26.14
N PHE A 181 13.88 -21.69 -25.87
CA PHE A 181 12.87 -20.66 -25.69
C PHE A 181 12.84 -19.71 -26.88
N ILE A 182 11.63 -19.44 -27.38
CA ILE A 182 11.37 -18.43 -28.41
C ILE A 182 10.49 -17.35 -27.78
N VAL A 183 11.07 -16.18 -27.56
CA VAL A 183 10.46 -15.07 -26.83
C VAL A 183 10.29 -13.89 -27.80
N PRO A 184 9.06 -13.37 -28.01
CA PRO A 184 8.84 -12.18 -28.84
C PRO A 184 9.68 -10.98 -28.36
N LEU A 185 10.13 -10.13 -29.29
CA LEU A 185 10.91 -8.95 -28.93
C LEU A 185 10.08 -7.94 -28.11
N GLU A 186 10.52 -7.66 -26.88
CA GLU A 186 10.03 -6.54 -26.08
C GLU A 186 11.17 -5.63 -25.62
N LYS A 187 10.95 -4.31 -25.65
CA LYS A 187 11.95 -3.28 -25.31
C LYS A 187 12.55 -3.39 -23.91
N ARG A 188 11.85 -4.03 -22.98
CA ARG A 188 12.28 -4.19 -21.57
C ARG A 188 13.12 -5.44 -21.33
N MET A 189 13.23 -6.32 -22.31
CA MET A 189 13.99 -7.56 -22.18
C MET A 189 15.47 -7.33 -22.45
N VAL A 190 16.30 -7.98 -21.65
CA VAL A 190 17.75 -7.96 -21.80
C VAL A 190 18.21 -9.40 -22.03
N LEU A 191 18.96 -9.60 -23.12
CA LEU A 191 19.49 -10.89 -23.50
C LEU A 191 20.99 -10.93 -23.20
N ASN A 192 21.41 -11.87 -22.35
CA ASN A 192 22.81 -12.26 -22.25
C ASN A 192 23.11 -13.34 -23.30
N GLN A 193 24.11 -13.11 -24.15
CA GLN A 193 24.46 -14.05 -25.23
C GLN A 193 24.97 -15.39 -24.70
N THR A 194 25.60 -15.39 -23.54
CA THR A 194 26.08 -16.59 -22.85
C THR A 194 25.83 -16.44 -21.37
N PHE A 195 25.30 -17.48 -20.76
CA PHE A 195 24.99 -17.55 -19.34
C PHE A 195 25.15 -18.98 -18.86
N ALA A 196 25.42 -19.20 -17.58
CA ALA A 196 25.59 -20.54 -17.03
C ALA A 196 25.40 -20.50 -15.52
N ASP A 197 25.07 -21.65 -14.95
CA ASP A 197 25.11 -21.90 -13.51
C ASP A 197 25.91 -23.18 -13.21
N ALA A 198 25.69 -23.79 -12.04
CA ALA A 198 26.41 -25.00 -11.62
C ALA A 198 26.07 -26.25 -12.45
N LYS A 199 24.90 -26.32 -13.10
CA LYS A 199 24.40 -27.49 -13.82
C LYS A 199 24.22 -27.23 -15.31
N TYR A 200 23.68 -26.07 -15.66
CA TYR A 200 23.28 -25.74 -17.02
C TYR A 200 24.12 -24.62 -17.61
N GLN A 201 24.33 -24.72 -18.91
CA GLN A 201 24.88 -23.70 -19.76
C GLN A 201 23.79 -23.17 -20.68
N GLY A 202 23.88 -21.90 -21.03
CA GLY A 202 22.91 -21.23 -21.86
C GLY A 202 23.53 -20.31 -22.90
N MET A 203 22.84 -20.21 -24.02
CA MET A 203 23.22 -19.34 -25.13
C MET A 203 22.01 -18.59 -25.67
N GLY A 204 22.15 -17.27 -25.76
CA GLY A 204 21.14 -16.37 -26.30
C GLY A 204 21.56 -15.80 -27.65
N PHE A 205 20.62 -15.63 -28.57
CA PHE A 205 20.79 -14.76 -29.73
C PHE A 205 19.46 -14.13 -30.15
N GLU A 206 19.53 -13.06 -30.93
CA GLU A 206 18.38 -12.31 -31.42
C GLU A 206 18.17 -12.61 -32.92
N THR A 207 16.91 -12.79 -33.32
CA THR A 207 16.46 -12.84 -34.72
C THR A 207 15.68 -11.57 -35.05
N ALA A 208 15.13 -11.46 -36.27
CA ALA A 208 14.36 -10.27 -36.66
C ALA A 208 13.14 -10.03 -35.76
N ASP A 209 12.51 -11.11 -35.27
CA ASP A 209 11.22 -11.04 -34.57
C ASP A 209 11.26 -11.65 -33.14
N ALA A 210 12.34 -12.32 -32.74
CA ALA A 210 12.41 -13.03 -31.46
C ALA A 210 13.79 -13.02 -30.79
N PHE A 211 13.80 -13.14 -29.46
CA PHE A 211 14.94 -13.66 -28.72
C PHE A 211 14.87 -15.19 -28.67
N ILE A 212 16.00 -15.82 -28.97
CA ILE A 212 16.19 -17.26 -28.92
C ILE A 212 17.14 -17.57 -27.77
N LEU A 213 16.68 -18.40 -26.82
CA LEU A 213 17.52 -18.88 -25.73
C LEU A 213 17.60 -20.40 -25.76
N LEU A 214 18.81 -20.91 -25.63
CA LEU A 214 19.12 -22.33 -25.52
C LEU A 214 19.66 -22.62 -24.14
N VAL A 215 19.23 -23.70 -23.52
CA VAL A 215 19.72 -24.19 -22.22
C VAL A 215 19.96 -25.70 -22.30
N ALA A 216 21.14 -26.15 -21.89
CA ALA A 216 21.53 -27.56 -21.89
C ALA A 216 22.63 -27.82 -20.85
N GLU A 217 22.92 -29.09 -20.56
CA GLU A 217 24.04 -29.45 -19.66
C GLU A 217 25.41 -29.34 -20.37
N ASP A 218 25.48 -29.70 -21.66
CA ASP A 218 26.70 -29.64 -22.47
C ASP A 218 26.68 -28.47 -23.48
N GLN A 219 27.82 -27.78 -23.59
CA GLN A 219 28.07 -26.73 -24.56
C GLN A 219 28.11 -27.23 -26.01
N ALA A 220 28.46 -28.50 -26.25
CA ALA A 220 28.43 -29.11 -27.58
C ALA A 220 26.99 -29.12 -28.13
N ASP A 221 26.03 -29.54 -27.31
CA ASP A 221 24.61 -29.59 -27.66
C ASP A 221 24.05 -28.21 -28.00
N LEU A 222 24.40 -27.18 -27.23
CA LEU A 222 24.00 -25.79 -27.51
C LEU A 222 24.48 -25.33 -28.88
N ARG A 223 25.72 -25.66 -29.26
CA ARG A 223 26.28 -25.27 -30.56
C ARG A 223 25.61 -26.03 -31.70
N PHE A 224 25.39 -27.33 -31.53
CA PHE A 224 24.69 -28.16 -32.50
C PHE A 224 23.30 -27.61 -32.82
N VAL A 225 22.48 -27.43 -31.78
CA VAL A 225 21.08 -26.95 -31.94
C VAL A 225 21.04 -25.51 -32.45
N LYS A 226 21.99 -24.65 -32.06
CA LYS A 226 22.05 -23.28 -32.60
C LYS A 226 22.24 -23.23 -34.10
N GLU A 227 23.12 -24.06 -34.66
CA GLU A 227 23.34 -24.10 -36.10
C GLU A 227 22.14 -24.69 -36.83
N GLU A 228 21.47 -25.68 -36.24
CA GLU A 228 20.22 -26.22 -36.78
C GLU A 228 19.10 -25.15 -36.84
N ILE A 229 18.92 -24.39 -35.78
CA ILE A 229 17.91 -23.31 -35.74
C ILE A 229 18.22 -22.24 -36.76
N LYS A 230 19.48 -21.78 -36.88
CA LYS A 230 19.83 -20.76 -37.89
C LYS A 230 19.50 -21.16 -39.32
N ASN A 231 19.53 -22.46 -39.61
CA ASN A 231 19.23 -22.99 -40.95
C ASN A 231 17.74 -23.26 -41.17
N THR A 232 16.98 -23.49 -40.09
CA THR A 232 15.58 -23.96 -40.17
C THR A 232 14.55 -22.95 -39.69
N PHE A 233 14.92 -21.93 -38.92
CA PHE A 233 14.01 -20.93 -38.36
C PHE A 233 14.13 -19.61 -39.11
N ILE A 234 13.00 -19.13 -39.65
CA ILE A 234 12.88 -17.84 -40.34
C ILE A 234 11.81 -16.98 -39.71
#